data_AF-A0A0F9EG30-F1
#
_entry.id   AF-A0A0F9EG30-F1
#
_cell.length_a   1.000
_cell.length_b   1.000
_cell.length_c   1.000
_cell.angle_alpha   90.00
_cell.angle_beta   90.00
_cell.angle_gamma   90.00
#
_symmetry.space_group_name_H-M   'P 1'
#
loop_
_entity.id
_entity.type
_entity.pdbx_description
1 polymer ?
#
loop_
_entity_poly.entity_id
_entity_poly.type
_entity_poly.pdbx_seq_one_letter_code
_entity_poly.pdbx_strand_id
1 'polypeptide(L)'
;RIQRINAGRYEGQEIAGALAVVRPGDRVLEMGAGLGLVGAIAARKAEPEAVLSFEANPNLIPHFRALYDLNELTDKITVRNQLVISASDRPEQLSFHLRNSFLGSSLIDSDTRETTEVGVPTTSYSEVCRTFRPDVLLIDIEGGELEFLRHASLDGLRAVVIEFHPEAYGREGMRECKRILERAGFRKRPDYSTRLVWTCTFDPAERPPMPDGGWSTEITTLDNALVQLPESDGLVQPGGVLQGDGRPCPQAALWRNGRALTTPPQMPKGPVTKLEGNWLWGGVLWLHFGHFLVESTSRLWALDHLDDEIDGILFTPKRARHGGQVSGYHREFLDLLGCDKPLICIDAPVQVERLIVPGQGFGLGSLITGTAPYRATIARRFAKDIAPEGPEKLYISRSKLSAGHGNLLGEEALETQLAAQGYTIFHPEKHGLRAQIEVYKAAKQIIAAEGSALHLLAMVARPEQQVAIVVRRPSSATRGLEQHLQSFAGITAVTLCHLTRSWKPLGKAKSRLWMGELDMPALQDSLQATGFIDGSGPRWANLSPA
;
A
#
# COMPACT_ATOMS: atom_id res chain seq x y z
N ARG A 1 3.58 -41.91 3.21
CA ARG A 1 4.29 -40.94 2.31
C ARG A 1 4.75 -41.60 1.00
N ILE A 2 5.33 -42.80 0.98
CA ILE A 2 5.70 -43.53 -0.27
C ILE A 2 4.57 -43.58 -1.31
N GLN A 3 3.34 -43.94 -0.93
CA GLN A 3 2.19 -43.90 -1.84
C GLN A 3 1.89 -42.51 -2.42
N ARG A 4 2.17 -41.43 -1.67
CA ARG A 4 2.04 -40.05 -2.17
C ARG A 4 3.15 -39.71 -3.15
N ILE A 5 4.38 -40.12 -2.87
CA ILE A 5 5.54 -39.95 -3.79
C ILE A 5 5.26 -40.68 -5.11
N ASN A 6 4.90 -41.97 -5.05
CA ASN A 6 4.58 -42.77 -6.24
C ASN A 6 3.39 -42.22 -7.04
N ALA A 7 2.50 -41.46 -6.39
CA ALA A 7 1.36 -40.82 -7.05
C ALA A 7 1.62 -39.35 -7.42
N GLY A 8 2.83 -38.81 -7.24
CA GLY A 8 3.16 -37.41 -7.52
C GLY A 8 2.43 -36.39 -6.63
N ARG A 9 1.95 -36.81 -5.45
CA ARG A 9 1.17 -35.99 -4.49
C ARG A 9 1.98 -35.59 -3.24
N TYR A 10 3.25 -35.94 -3.19
CA TYR A 10 4.16 -35.49 -2.13
C TYR A 10 4.71 -34.13 -2.54
N GLU A 11 4.62 -33.13 -1.65
CA GLU A 11 5.02 -31.73 -1.93
C GLU A 11 4.51 -31.20 -3.28
N GLY A 12 3.30 -31.63 -3.68
CA GLY A 12 2.80 -31.40 -5.03
C GLY A 12 2.50 -29.92 -5.31
N GLN A 13 2.22 -29.12 -4.28
CA GLN A 13 1.95 -27.68 -4.43
C GLN A 13 3.25 -26.90 -4.62
N GLU A 14 4.27 -27.26 -3.85
CA GLU A 14 5.62 -26.71 -3.89
C GLU A 14 6.28 -27.05 -5.23
N ILE A 15 6.20 -28.31 -5.67
CA ILE A 15 6.70 -28.76 -6.98
C ILE A 15 5.99 -28.00 -8.11
N ALA A 16 4.65 -27.92 -8.08
CA ALA A 16 3.90 -27.20 -9.12
C ALA A 16 4.26 -25.71 -9.16
N GLY A 17 4.45 -25.10 -7.98
CA GLY A 17 4.92 -23.73 -7.84
C GLY A 17 6.31 -23.52 -8.43
N ALA A 18 7.28 -24.36 -8.02
CA ALA A 18 8.66 -24.30 -8.49
C ALA A 18 8.75 -24.45 -10.01
N LEU A 19 8.06 -25.44 -10.60
CA LEU A 19 8.02 -25.64 -12.06
C LEU A 19 7.34 -24.50 -12.82
N ALA A 20 6.44 -23.75 -12.17
CA ALA A 20 5.78 -22.60 -12.79
C ALA A 20 6.65 -21.34 -12.83
N VAL A 21 7.64 -21.22 -11.95
CA VAL A 21 8.41 -19.98 -11.77
C VAL A 21 9.90 -20.12 -12.02
N VAL A 22 10.51 -21.29 -11.82
CA VAL A 22 11.92 -21.53 -12.13
C VAL A 22 12.11 -21.61 -13.64
N ARG A 23 13.19 -21.03 -14.14
CA ARG A 23 13.53 -20.88 -15.56
C ARG A 23 15.02 -21.17 -15.79
N PRO A 24 15.40 -21.44 -17.05
CA PRO A 24 16.80 -21.55 -17.42
C PRO A 24 17.61 -20.31 -17.01
N GLY A 25 18.78 -20.54 -16.40
CA GLY A 25 19.67 -19.49 -15.92
C GLY A 25 19.40 -19.00 -14.48
N ASP A 26 18.32 -19.43 -13.84
CA ASP A 26 18.09 -19.06 -12.44
C ASP A 26 19.09 -19.73 -11.49
N ARG A 27 19.40 -19.05 -10.38
CA ARG A 27 20.01 -19.63 -9.19
C ARG A 27 18.94 -19.85 -8.12
N VAL A 28 18.67 -21.11 -7.79
CA VAL A 28 17.59 -21.50 -6.87
C VAL A 28 18.15 -21.76 -5.48
N LEU A 29 17.66 -21.06 -4.48
CA LEU A 29 17.94 -21.32 -3.07
C LEU A 29 16.77 -22.08 -2.45
N GLU A 30 17.02 -23.27 -1.92
CA GLU A 30 16.03 -24.10 -1.23
C GLU A 30 16.37 -24.20 0.26
N MET A 31 15.40 -23.91 1.12
CA MET A 31 15.52 -23.98 2.57
C MET A 31 14.49 -24.92 3.15
N GLY A 32 14.95 -25.92 3.91
CA GLY A 32 14.10 -26.99 4.43
C GLY A 32 13.77 -27.99 3.33
N ALA A 33 14.81 -28.62 2.79
CA ALA A 33 14.68 -29.42 1.59
C ALA A 33 13.96 -30.77 1.82
N GLY A 34 13.76 -31.20 3.07
CA GLY A 34 12.96 -32.38 3.40
C GLY A 34 13.55 -33.66 2.79
N LEU A 35 12.86 -34.27 1.82
CA LEU A 35 13.38 -35.43 1.08
C LEU A 35 14.25 -35.07 -0.14
N GLY A 36 14.40 -33.78 -0.44
CA GLY A 36 15.13 -33.26 -1.60
C GLY A 36 14.41 -33.36 -2.92
N LEU A 37 13.11 -33.65 -2.90
CA LEU A 37 12.35 -33.89 -4.12
C LEU A 37 12.03 -32.59 -4.86
N VAL A 38 11.63 -31.51 -4.17
CA VAL A 38 11.30 -30.22 -4.79
C VAL A 38 12.50 -29.68 -5.56
N GLY A 39 13.65 -29.50 -4.88
CA GLY A 39 14.90 -29.03 -5.47
C GLY A 39 15.40 -29.93 -6.60
N ALA A 40 15.40 -31.26 -6.43
CA ALA A 40 15.83 -32.19 -7.48
C ALA A 40 14.93 -32.12 -8.74
N ILE A 41 13.61 -32.01 -8.55
CA ILE A 41 12.66 -31.89 -9.67
C ILE A 41 12.85 -30.56 -10.38
N ALA A 42 13.02 -29.45 -9.65
CA ALA A 42 13.32 -28.15 -10.23
C ALA A 42 14.64 -28.19 -11.03
N ALA A 43 15.70 -28.76 -10.47
CA ALA A 43 17.00 -28.92 -11.15
C ALA A 43 16.88 -29.74 -12.44
N ARG A 44 16.10 -30.83 -12.43
CA ARG A 44 15.93 -31.73 -13.56
C ARG A 44 15.02 -31.18 -14.66
N LYS A 45 13.97 -30.44 -14.31
CA LYS A 45 12.88 -30.08 -15.25
C LYS A 45 12.89 -28.62 -15.70
N ALA A 46 13.38 -27.70 -14.86
CA ALA A 46 13.37 -26.27 -15.16
C ALA A 46 14.74 -25.74 -15.62
N GLU A 47 15.77 -26.60 -15.60
CA GLU A 47 17.13 -26.32 -16.06
C GLU A 47 17.77 -25.03 -15.48
N PRO A 48 17.68 -24.78 -14.16
CA PRO A 48 18.37 -23.65 -13.55
C PRO A 48 19.90 -23.74 -13.75
N GLU A 49 20.59 -22.61 -13.59
CA GLU A 49 22.06 -22.56 -13.55
C GLU A 49 22.58 -23.39 -12.36
N ALA A 50 21.99 -23.19 -11.19
CA ALA A 50 22.38 -23.92 -9.98
C ALA A 50 21.23 -23.98 -8.95
N VAL A 51 21.22 -25.02 -8.13
CA VAL A 51 20.36 -25.17 -6.96
C VAL A 51 21.22 -25.39 -5.71
N LEU A 52 21.00 -24.57 -4.68
CA LEU A 52 21.64 -24.69 -3.38
C LEU A 52 20.58 -24.97 -2.31
N SER A 53 20.60 -26.19 -1.77
CA SER A 53 19.66 -26.66 -0.77
C SER A 53 20.25 -26.65 0.64
N PHE A 54 19.43 -26.33 1.63
CA PHE A 54 19.75 -26.40 3.05
C PHE A 54 18.79 -27.34 3.77
N GLU A 55 19.35 -28.25 4.56
CA GLU A 55 18.58 -29.21 5.38
C GLU A 55 19.16 -29.27 6.79
N ALA A 56 18.31 -29.17 7.80
CA ALA A 56 18.73 -29.18 9.19
C ALA A 56 19.03 -30.60 9.71
N ASN A 57 18.28 -31.60 9.25
CA ASN A 57 18.42 -32.98 9.70
C ASN A 57 19.65 -33.67 9.06
N PRO A 58 20.73 -33.92 9.83
CA PRO A 58 21.95 -34.55 9.29
C PRO A 58 21.70 -35.96 8.75
N ASN A 59 20.69 -36.67 9.26
CA ASN A 59 20.37 -38.04 8.85
C ASN A 59 19.83 -38.11 7.42
N LEU A 60 19.31 -37.01 6.87
CA LEU A 60 18.79 -36.99 5.51
C LEU A 60 19.90 -36.77 4.48
N ILE A 61 21.01 -36.12 4.85
CA ILE A 61 22.08 -35.69 3.93
C ILE A 61 22.64 -36.84 3.07
N PRO A 62 22.90 -38.05 3.59
CA PRO A 62 23.32 -39.18 2.76
C PRO A 62 22.28 -39.56 1.70
N HIS A 63 20.99 -39.47 2.03
CA HIS A 63 19.89 -39.77 1.11
C HIS A 63 19.74 -38.71 0.02
N PHE A 64 19.94 -37.43 0.34
CA PHE A 64 20.02 -36.36 -0.67
C PHE A 64 21.12 -36.64 -1.68
N ARG A 65 22.34 -36.96 -1.21
CA ARG A 65 23.48 -37.25 -2.09
C ARG A 65 23.19 -38.44 -3.01
N ALA A 66 22.59 -39.50 -2.48
CA ALA A 66 22.17 -40.66 -3.27
C ALA A 66 21.08 -40.31 -4.30
N LEU A 67 20.09 -39.49 -3.92
CA LEU A 67 19.05 -39.01 -4.84
C LEU A 67 19.66 -38.20 -6.00
N TYR A 68 20.58 -37.28 -5.69
CA TYR A 68 21.19 -36.40 -6.68
C TYR A 68 22.12 -37.17 -7.63
N ASP A 69 22.91 -38.10 -7.10
CA ASP A 69 23.79 -38.98 -7.88
C ASP A 69 23.00 -39.89 -8.82
N LEU A 70 21.96 -40.56 -8.31
CA LEU A 70 21.11 -41.46 -9.09
C LEU A 70 20.40 -40.76 -10.27
N ASN A 71 20.19 -39.44 -10.17
CA ASN A 71 19.52 -38.63 -11.19
C ASN A 71 20.49 -37.76 -12.01
N GLU A 72 21.80 -37.94 -11.85
CA GLU A 72 22.85 -37.19 -12.56
C GLU A 72 22.70 -35.67 -12.36
N LEU A 73 22.38 -35.26 -11.13
CA LEU A 73 22.12 -33.86 -10.77
C LEU A 73 23.28 -33.21 -10.00
N THR A 74 24.34 -33.94 -9.67
CA THR A 74 25.43 -33.49 -8.80
C THR A 74 26.16 -32.23 -9.29
N ASP A 75 26.15 -31.96 -10.60
CA ASP A 75 26.69 -30.72 -11.19
C ASP A 75 25.76 -29.51 -11.07
N LYS A 76 24.47 -29.74 -10.80
CA LYS A 76 23.43 -28.70 -10.75
C LYS A 76 22.90 -28.41 -9.36
N ILE A 77 22.85 -29.41 -8.46
CA ILE A 77 22.28 -29.26 -7.12
C ILE A 77 23.25 -29.72 -6.04
N THR A 78 23.34 -28.92 -4.98
CA THR A 78 24.14 -29.23 -3.78
C THR A 78 23.30 -29.07 -2.53
N VAL A 79 23.60 -29.85 -1.48
CA VAL A 79 22.94 -29.74 -0.17
C VAL A 79 23.96 -29.44 0.93
N ARG A 80 23.60 -28.54 1.84
CA ARG A 80 24.38 -28.22 3.05
C ARG A 80 23.57 -28.53 4.30
N ASN A 81 24.20 -29.17 5.28
CA ASN A 81 23.58 -29.43 6.57
C ASN A 81 23.69 -28.21 7.49
N GLN A 82 22.87 -27.19 7.23
CA GLN A 82 22.91 -25.93 7.98
C GLN A 82 21.51 -25.30 8.04
N LEU A 83 21.26 -24.49 9.07
CA LEU A 83 20.11 -23.61 9.16
C LEU A 83 20.44 -22.23 8.59
N VAL A 84 19.59 -21.69 7.72
CA VAL A 84 19.78 -20.35 7.16
C VAL A 84 19.06 -19.33 8.04
N ILE A 85 19.81 -18.38 8.61
CA ILE A 85 19.30 -17.35 9.52
C ILE A 85 19.45 -15.97 8.88
N SER A 86 18.36 -15.20 8.85
CA SER A 86 18.32 -13.83 8.31
C SER A 86 18.55 -12.75 9.37
N ALA A 87 18.33 -13.05 10.65
CA ALA A 87 18.60 -12.13 11.75
C ALA A 87 20.11 -11.82 11.86
N SER A 88 20.45 -10.58 12.25
CA SER A 88 21.84 -10.13 12.36
C SER A 88 22.58 -10.74 13.54
N ASP A 89 21.87 -11.06 14.61
CA ASP A 89 22.35 -11.70 15.84
C ASP A 89 22.35 -13.25 15.73
N ARG A 90 22.80 -13.76 14.58
CA ARG A 90 22.85 -15.19 14.28
C ARG A 90 23.81 -15.93 15.23
N PRO A 91 23.35 -16.97 15.96
CA PRO A 91 24.22 -17.85 16.73
C PRO A 91 24.97 -18.83 15.82
N GLU A 92 26.15 -19.31 16.21
CA GLU A 92 26.93 -20.25 15.39
C GLU A 92 26.22 -21.59 15.14
N GLN A 93 25.45 -22.05 16.13
CA GLN A 93 24.63 -23.26 16.07
C GLN A 93 23.27 -23.03 16.72
N LEU A 94 22.26 -23.79 16.31
CA LEU A 94 20.95 -23.83 16.94
C LEU A 94 20.56 -25.27 17.25
N SER A 95 19.86 -25.45 18.35
CA SER A 95 19.23 -26.71 18.72
C SER A 95 18.07 -27.01 17.77
N PHE A 96 18.13 -28.18 17.12
CA PHE A 96 17.09 -28.69 16.25
C PHE A 96 16.54 -30.01 16.81
N HIS A 97 15.23 -30.10 16.97
CA HIS A 97 14.59 -31.27 17.57
C HIS A 97 14.21 -32.30 16.49
N LEU A 98 14.97 -33.39 16.42
CA LEU A 98 14.65 -34.52 15.56
C LEU A 98 13.48 -35.31 16.15
N ARG A 99 12.42 -35.51 15.35
CA ARG A 99 11.32 -36.43 15.69
C ARG A 99 11.60 -37.84 15.15
N ASN A 100 11.12 -38.87 15.85
CA ASN A 100 11.25 -40.30 15.45
C ASN A 100 10.60 -40.67 14.10
N SER A 101 9.77 -39.79 13.52
CA SER A 101 9.46 -39.83 12.09
C SER A 101 10.35 -38.82 11.36
N PHE A 102 11.22 -39.30 10.46
CA PHE A 102 12.22 -38.57 9.67
C PHE A 102 11.82 -37.22 9.03
N LEU A 103 10.54 -36.79 9.10
CA LEU A 103 9.89 -35.82 8.21
C LEU A 103 8.93 -34.85 8.92
N GLY A 104 9.26 -34.41 10.13
CA GLY A 104 8.43 -33.45 10.89
C GLY A 104 9.20 -32.79 12.04
N SER A 105 10.43 -32.38 11.77
CA SER A 105 11.32 -31.78 12.77
C SER A 105 11.06 -30.27 12.78
N SER A 106 10.63 -29.75 13.93
CA SER A 106 10.23 -28.35 14.13
C SER A 106 11.11 -27.69 15.18
N LEU A 107 11.24 -26.35 15.14
CA LEU A 107 11.91 -25.57 16.20
C LEU A 107 11.07 -25.47 17.50
N ILE A 108 9.81 -25.88 17.48
CA ILE A 108 8.87 -25.76 18.61
C ILE A 108 8.65 -27.11 19.30
N ASP A 109 8.87 -27.14 20.61
CA ASP A 109 8.58 -28.25 21.53
C ASP A 109 7.16 -28.08 22.10
N SER A 110 6.17 -28.73 21.48
CA SER A 110 4.77 -28.60 21.90
C SER A 110 4.02 -29.92 22.01
N ASP A 111 4.69 -31.08 22.10
CA ASP A 111 3.98 -32.36 22.25
C ASP A 111 4.81 -33.43 22.99
N THR A 112 4.14 -34.22 23.83
CA THR A 112 4.68 -35.13 24.87
C THR A 112 5.39 -36.40 24.35
N ARG A 113 6.16 -36.34 23.25
CA ARG A 113 6.92 -37.49 22.70
C ARG A 113 8.41 -37.20 22.63
N GLU A 114 9.22 -38.23 22.89
CA GLU A 114 10.70 -38.16 22.85
C GLU A 114 11.23 -37.56 21.55
N THR A 115 11.95 -36.44 21.67
CA THR A 115 12.72 -35.79 20.62
C THR A 115 14.22 -35.98 20.91
N THR A 116 15.05 -36.03 19.87
CA THR A 116 16.51 -35.96 20.02
C THR A 116 16.97 -34.58 19.59
N GLU A 117 17.53 -33.81 20.52
CA GLU A 117 18.11 -32.51 20.24
C GLU A 117 19.46 -32.68 19.55
N VAL A 118 19.65 -32.01 18.42
CA VAL A 118 20.92 -31.98 17.67
C VAL A 118 21.30 -30.53 17.40
N GLY A 119 22.56 -30.18 17.71
CA GLY A 119 23.12 -28.88 17.34
C GLY A 119 23.40 -28.83 15.84
N VAL A 120 22.74 -27.90 15.13
CA VAL A 120 22.90 -27.72 13.69
C VAL A 120 23.64 -26.39 13.44
N PRO A 121 24.73 -26.39 12.66
CA PRO A 121 25.41 -25.16 12.29
C PRO A 121 24.48 -24.21 11.55
N THR A 122 24.59 -22.91 11.79
CA THR A 122 23.84 -21.92 11.04
C THR A 122 24.70 -21.27 9.95
N THR A 123 24.05 -20.68 8.96
CA THR A 123 24.68 -19.79 7.97
C THR A 123 23.87 -18.50 7.83
N SER A 124 24.53 -17.43 7.43
CA SER A 124 23.89 -16.13 7.25
C SER A 124 23.21 -16.04 5.88
N TYR A 125 21.93 -15.69 5.87
CA TYR A 125 21.19 -15.45 4.63
C TYR A 125 21.80 -14.33 3.79
N SER A 126 22.26 -13.23 4.40
CA SER A 126 22.87 -12.12 3.66
C SER A 126 24.17 -12.54 2.96
N GLU A 127 24.97 -13.40 3.59
CA GLU A 127 26.17 -13.97 2.99
C GLU A 127 25.85 -14.94 1.83
N VAL A 128 24.78 -15.74 1.98
CA VAL A 128 24.27 -16.58 0.88
C VAL A 128 23.80 -15.69 -0.28
N CYS A 129 23.05 -14.62 -0.04
CA CYS A 129 22.64 -13.69 -1.10
C CYS A 129 23.83 -13.03 -1.79
N ARG A 130 24.87 -12.66 -1.04
CA ARG A 130 26.08 -12.03 -1.59
C ARG A 130 26.87 -12.97 -2.50
N THR A 131 27.01 -14.23 -2.10
CA THR A 131 27.87 -15.22 -2.77
C THR A 131 27.13 -16.05 -3.81
N PHE A 132 25.92 -16.51 -3.47
CA PHE A 132 25.08 -17.33 -4.32
C PHE A 132 24.09 -16.52 -5.17
N ARG A 133 23.74 -15.29 -4.82
CA ARG A 133 22.87 -14.41 -5.62
C ARG A 133 21.62 -15.13 -6.16
N PRO A 134 20.73 -15.63 -5.29
CA PRO A 134 19.56 -16.38 -5.72
C PRO A 134 18.58 -15.51 -6.50
N ASP A 135 17.98 -16.09 -7.54
CA ASP A 135 16.86 -15.52 -8.30
C ASP A 135 15.52 -16.08 -7.82
N VAL A 136 15.52 -17.31 -7.30
CA VAL A 136 14.31 -18.01 -6.82
C VAL A 136 14.56 -18.58 -5.44
N LEU A 137 13.59 -18.38 -4.54
CA LEU A 137 13.62 -18.89 -3.18
C LEU A 137 12.51 -19.92 -2.97
N LEU A 138 12.86 -21.12 -2.53
CA LEU A 138 11.95 -22.19 -2.14
C LEU A 138 12.07 -22.39 -0.62
N ILE A 139 10.98 -22.23 0.14
CA ILE A 139 10.98 -22.30 1.61
C ILE A 139 9.90 -23.25 2.10
N ASP A 140 10.33 -24.26 2.85
CA ASP A 140 9.49 -25.10 3.70
C ASP A 140 10.28 -25.47 4.96
N ILE A 141 10.33 -24.56 5.94
CA ILE A 141 11.17 -24.69 7.15
C ILE A 141 10.35 -24.95 8.42
N GLU A 142 9.13 -25.46 8.26
CA GLU A 142 8.30 -26.03 9.33
C GLU A 142 8.15 -25.12 10.57
N GLY A 143 7.97 -23.81 10.36
CA GLY A 143 7.65 -22.83 11.40
C GLY A 143 8.66 -21.68 11.56
N GLY A 144 9.81 -21.72 10.87
CA GLY A 144 10.79 -20.64 10.89
C GLY A 144 10.47 -19.45 9.97
N GLU A 145 9.41 -19.53 9.16
CA GLU A 145 9.21 -18.58 8.04
C GLU A 145 8.99 -17.13 8.47
N LEU A 146 8.26 -16.91 9.58
CA LEU A 146 7.95 -15.56 10.04
C LEU A 146 9.22 -14.82 10.49
N GLU A 147 10.01 -15.45 11.35
CA GLU A 147 11.28 -14.89 11.81
C GLU A 147 12.25 -14.71 10.64
N PHE A 148 12.31 -15.68 9.72
CA PHE A 148 13.11 -15.52 8.50
C PHE A 148 12.69 -14.26 7.71
N LEU A 149 11.41 -14.11 7.38
CA LEU A 149 10.90 -13.01 6.55
C LEU A 149 11.02 -11.64 7.21
N ARG A 150 10.98 -11.55 8.55
CA ARG A 150 11.13 -10.27 9.28
C ARG A 150 12.49 -9.60 9.05
N HIS A 151 13.53 -10.39 8.77
CA HIS A 151 14.90 -9.91 8.63
C HIS A 151 15.52 -10.16 7.25
N ALA A 152 14.89 -10.99 6.42
CA ALA A 152 15.42 -11.31 5.09
C ALA A 152 15.26 -10.14 4.10
N SER A 153 16.34 -9.74 3.42
CA SER A 153 16.20 -8.95 2.18
C SER A 153 15.66 -9.85 1.07
N LEU A 154 14.59 -9.39 0.43
CA LEU A 154 13.99 -10.07 -0.71
C LEU A 154 14.40 -9.42 -2.05
N ASP A 155 15.39 -8.53 -2.02
CA ASP A 155 15.88 -7.85 -3.21
C ASP A 155 16.63 -8.82 -4.14
N GLY A 156 16.50 -8.61 -5.45
CA GLY A 156 17.11 -9.48 -6.46
C GLY A 156 16.33 -10.76 -6.75
N LEU A 157 15.46 -11.21 -5.85
CA LEU A 157 14.59 -12.36 -6.08
C LEU A 157 13.50 -12.04 -7.12
N ARG A 158 13.37 -12.92 -8.11
CA ARG A 158 12.32 -12.91 -9.13
C ARG A 158 11.10 -13.72 -8.71
N ALA A 159 11.28 -14.77 -7.91
CA ALA A 159 10.17 -15.60 -7.44
C ALA A 159 10.42 -16.21 -6.05
N VAL A 160 9.32 -16.47 -5.34
CA VAL A 160 9.31 -17.15 -4.04
C VAL A 160 8.23 -18.23 -4.06
N VAL A 161 8.57 -19.45 -3.67
CA VAL A 161 7.61 -20.50 -3.33
C VAL A 161 7.78 -20.78 -1.85
N ILE A 162 6.71 -20.65 -1.07
CA ILE A 162 6.77 -20.73 0.39
C ILE A 162 5.56 -21.46 0.98
N GLU A 163 5.80 -22.41 1.87
CA GLU A 163 4.79 -23.01 2.73
C GLU A 163 4.72 -22.29 4.09
N PHE A 164 3.50 -22.08 4.60
CA PHE A 164 3.25 -21.40 5.87
C PHE A 164 2.71 -22.38 6.92
N HIS A 165 3.24 -22.26 8.13
CA HIS A 165 2.91 -23.07 9.30
C HIS A 165 2.23 -22.23 10.40
N PRO A 166 0.94 -21.86 10.24
CA PRO A 166 0.22 -21.07 11.25
C PRO A 166 0.07 -21.78 12.60
N GLU A 167 0.35 -23.08 12.69
CA GLU A 167 0.45 -23.82 13.94
C GLU A 167 1.63 -23.32 14.80
N ALA A 168 2.70 -22.81 14.17
CA ALA A 168 3.90 -22.30 14.83
C ALA A 168 3.76 -20.85 15.31
N TYR A 169 3.19 -19.96 14.48
CA TYR A 169 3.14 -18.51 14.73
C TYR A 169 1.74 -17.89 14.60
N GLY A 170 0.71 -18.71 14.55
CA GLY A 170 -0.68 -18.29 14.51
C GLY A 170 -1.13 -17.70 13.16
N ARG A 171 -2.43 -17.41 13.07
CA ARG A 171 -3.05 -16.80 11.88
C ARG A 171 -2.54 -15.37 11.62
N GLU A 172 -2.17 -14.65 12.67
CA GLU A 172 -1.63 -13.30 12.54
C GLU A 172 -0.21 -13.31 11.99
N GLY A 173 0.64 -14.23 12.45
CA GLY A 173 1.97 -14.45 11.88
C GLY A 173 1.91 -14.80 10.39
N MET A 174 1.04 -15.73 9.99
CA MET A 174 0.85 -16.04 8.55
C MET A 174 0.40 -14.82 7.74
N ARG A 175 -0.47 -13.97 8.30
CA ARG A 175 -0.88 -12.71 7.63
C ARG A 175 0.28 -11.73 7.53
N GLU A 176 1.18 -11.72 8.50
CA GLU A 176 2.39 -10.90 8.47
C GLU A 176 3.36 -11.38 7.39
N CYS A 177 3.67 -12.68 7.30
CA CYS A 177 4.50 -13.25 6.23
C CYS A 177 4.01 -12.82 4.84
N LYS A 178 2.71 -12.96 4.61
CA LYS A 178 2.05 -12.57 3.35
C LYS A 178 2.20 -11.08 3.07
N ARG A 179 2.03 -10.24 4.10
CA ARG A 179 2.19 -8.79 4.00
C ARG A 179 3.64 -8.37 3.71
N ILE A 180 4.62 -9.10 4.24
CA ILE A 180 6.05 -8.87 3.96
C ILE A 180 6.32 -9.11 2.47
N LEU A 181 5.90 -10.26 1.94
CA LEU A 181 6.04 -10.57 0.51
C LEU A 181 5.36 -9.51 -0.38
N GLU A 182 4.11 -9.15 -0.07
CA GLU A 182 3.35 -8.14 -0.82
C GLU A 182 4.02 -6.76 -0.80
N ARG A 183 4.61 -6.36 0.33
CA ARG A 183 5.36 -5.09 0.49
C ARG A 183 6.68 -5.11 -0.27
N ALA A 184 7.35 -6.26 -0.33
CA ALA A 184 8.53 -6.45 -1.16
C ALA A 184 8.21 -6.44 -2.67
N GLY A 185 6.94 -6.40 -3.06
CA GLY A 185 6.49 -6.32 -4.45
C GLY A 185 6.10 -7.65 -5.06
N PHE A 186 6.15 -8.74 -4.30
CA PHE A 186 5.71 -10.05 -4.77
C PHE A 186 4.20 -10.11 -4.95
N ARG A 187 3.76 -10.86 -5.97
CA ARG A 187 2.35 -11.12 -6.26
C ARG A 187 2.10 -12.62 -6.32
N LYS A 188 1.09 -13.05 -5.57
CA LYS A 188 0.60 -14.43 -5.55
C LYS A 188 0.10 -14.83 -6.94
N ARG A 189 0.57 -15.97 -7.46
CA ARG A 189 0.06 -16.66 -8.65
C ARG A 189 -1.13 -17.53 -8.25
N PRO A 190 -2.39 -17.15 -8.56
CA PRO A 190 -3.56 -17.83 -8.02
C PRO A 190 -3.62 -19.32 -8.37
N ASP A 191 -3.22 -19.68 -9.58
CA ASP A 191 -3.28 -21.05 -10.10
C ASP A 191 -2.29 -22.01 -9.43
N TYR A 192 -1.26 -21.46 -8.78
CA TYR A 192 -0.16 -22.23 -8.15
C TYR A 192 -0.06 -21.97 -6.65
N SER A 193 -1.13 -21.48 -6.03
CA SER A 193 -1.09 -21.06 -4.64
C SER A 193 -2.37 -21.38 -3.89
N THR A 194 -2.21 -21.97 -2.71
CA THR A 194 -3.30 -22.34 -1.81
C THR A 194 -3.37 -21.39 -0.62
N ARG A 195 -4.01 -21.84 0.46
CA ARG A 195 -4.06 -21.10 1.73
C ARG A 195 -2.70 -21.11 2.43
N LEU A 196 -2.01 -22.25 2.39
CA LEU A 196 -0.76 -22.51 3.10
C LEU A 196 0.47 -22.42 2.20
N VAL A 197 0.32 -22.62 0.89
CA VAL A 197 1.46 -22.58 -0.04
C VAL A 197 1.28 -21.40 -1.00
N TRP A 198 2.25 -20.50 -1.07
CA TRP A 198 2.25 -19.38 -1.99
C TRP A 198 3.38 -19.50 -3.00
N THR A 199 3.00 -19.50 -4.28
CA THR A 199 3.89 -19.23 -5.40
C THR A 199 3.73 -17.77 -5.77
N CYS A 200 4.80 -16.99 -5.63
CA CYS A 200 4.80 -15.57 -5.89
C CYS A 200 5.85 -15.21 -6.92
N THR A 201 5.55 -14.23 -7.77
CA THR A 201 6.50 -13.63 -8.70
C THR A 201 6.66 -12.15 -8.39
N PHE A 202 7.87 -11.65 -8.58
CA PHE A 202 8.18 -10.23 -8.57
C PHE A 202 8.22 -9.74 -10.01
N ASP A 203 7.47 -8.68 -10.27
CA ASP A 203 7.60 -7.87 -11.47
C ASP A 203 7.90 -6.43 -11.00
N PRO A 204 9.07 -5.86 -11.32
CA PRO A 204 9.35 -4.46 -11.02
C PRO A 204 8.23 -3.51 -11.48
N ALA A 205 7.58 -3.82 -12.60
CA ALA A 205 6.45 -3.06 -13.15
C ALA A 205 5.19 -3.14 -12.29
N GLU A 206 5.02 -4.18 -11.46
CA GLU A 206 3.87 -4.39 -10.58
C GLU A 206 4.16 -4.06 -9.09
N ARG A 207 5.34 -3.49 -8.80
CA ARG A 207 5.70 -3.05 -7.45
C ARG A 207 4.84 -1.84 -7.06
N PRO A 208 4.08 -1.89 -5.95
CA PRO A 208 3.27 -0.77 -5.54
C PRO A 208 4.17 0.37 -5.07
N PRO A 209 3.72 1.64 -5.18
CA PRO A 209 4.47 2.76 -4.66
C PRO A 209 4.49 2.71 -3.12
N MET A 210 5.64 3.06 -2.56
CA MET A 210 5.91 3.06 -1.12
C MET A 210 6.21 4.48 -0.61
N PRO A 211 5.85 4.82 0.64
CA PRO A 211 6.06 6.15 1.19
C PRO A 211 7.51 6.44 1.60
N ASP A 212 8.36 5.43 1.71
CA ASP A 212 9.76 5.51 2.13
C ASP A 212 10.75 5.61 0.95
N GLY A 213 10.28 5.60 -0.29
CA GLY A 213 11.10 5.85 -1.48
C GLY A 213 10.81 4.91 -2.64
N GLY A 214 11.89 4.44 -3.29
CA GLY A 214 11.83 3.68 -4.53
C GLY A 214 11.29 4.51 -5.69
N TRP A 215 10.60 3.86 -6.63
CA TRP A 215 10.08 4.55 -7.81
C TRP A 215 9.06 5.64 -7.48
N SER A 216 8.46 5.66 -6.28
CA SER A 216 7.57 6.75 -5.82
C SER A 216 8.25 8.13 -5.82
N THR A 217 9.58 8.16 -5.73
CA THR A 217 10.42 9.37 -5.69
C THR A 217 11.34 9.48 -6.92
N GLU A 218 11.12 8.65 -7.93
CA GLU A 218 11.86 8.72 -9.20
C GLU A 218 11.06 9.51 -10.24
N ILE A 219 11.78 10.08 -11.20
CA ILE A 219 11.20 10.76 -12.35
C ILE A 219 11.71 10.05 -13.61
N THR A 220 10.78 9.65 -14.48
CA THR A 220 11.10 9.07 -15.79
C THR A 220 10.66 10.04 -16.87
N THR A 221 11.49 10.29 -17.87
CA THR A 221 11.13 11.12 -19.03
C THR A 221 10.96 10.24 -20.26
N LEU A 222 9.89 10.46 -21.00
CA LEU A 222 9.54 9.71 -22.20
C LEU A 222 9.40 10.65 -23.40
N ASP A 223 10.06 10.33 -24.50
CA ASP A 223 9.87 11.02 -25.76
C ASP A 223 8.76 10.34 -26.57
N ASN A 224 7.92 11.15 -27.24
CA ASN A 224 6.81 10.70 -28.08
C ASN A 224 5.82 9.76 -27.35
N ALA A 225 5.59 10.00 -26.06
CA ALA A 225 4.72 9.18 -25.22
C ALA A 225 3.27 9.24 -25.68
N LEU A 226 2.55 8.12 -25.60
CA LEU A 226 1.13 8.03 -25.93
C LEU A 226 0.31 8.01 -24.65
N VAL A 227 -0.63 8.94 -24.50
CA VAL A 227 -1.53 9.01 -23.33
C VAL A 227 -2.93 8.62 -23.76
N GLN A 228 -3.45 7.59 -23.10
CA GLN A 228 -4.73 6.96 -23.38
C GLN A 228 -5.77 7.27 -22.32
N LEU A 229 -7.00 7.46 -22.79
CA LEU A 229 -8.19 7.53 -21.96
C LEU A 229 -8.49 6.17 -21.29
N PRO A 230 -9.30 6.15 -20.22
CA PRO A 230 -9.78 4.89 -19.68
C PRO A 230 -10.70 4.16 -20.67
N GLU A 231 -10.40 2.90 -20.95
CA GLU A 231 -11.19 2.05 -21.87
C GLU A 231 -12.52 1.58 -21.28
N SER A 232 -12.68 1.67 -19.96
CA SER A 232 -13.89 1.26 -19.25
C SER A 232 -14.13 2.09 -17.98
N ASP A 233 -15.36 2.11 -17.47
CA ASP A 233 -15.77 2.88 -16.28
C ASP A 233 -15.55 2.12 -14.94
N GLY A 234 -14.68 1.12 -14.94
CA GLY A 234 -14.41 0.21 -13.81
C GLY A 234 -13.69 0.86 -12.61
N LEU A 235 -13.57 0.11 -11.50
CA LEU A 235 -12.66 0.49 -10.41
C LEU A 235 -11.19 0.36 -10.85
N VAL A 236 -10.90 -0.75 -11.53
CA VAL A 236 -9.67 -0.97 -12.28
C VAL A 236 -10.01 -0.85 -13.75
N GLN A 237 -9.22 -0.09 -14.50
CA GLN A 237 -9.47 0.17 -15.91
C GLN A 237 -8.15 0.27 -16.68
N PRO A 238 -8.09 -0.27 -17.91
CA PRO A 238 -7.01 0.05 -18.82
C PRO A 238 -7.03 1.54 -19.16
N GLY A 239 -5.87 2.20 -19.12
CA GLY A 239 -5.73 3.64 -19.34
C GLY A 239 -4.39 4.15 -18.78
N GLY A 240 -3.88 5.27 -19.29
CA GLY A 240 -2.61 5.84 -18.83
C GLY A 240 -1.60 6.01 -19.95
N VAL A 241 -0.33 5.75 -19.67
CA VAL A 241 0.79 6.14 -20.55
C VAL A 241 1.48 4.91 -21.16
N LEU A 242 1.75 5.00 -22.46
CA LEU A 242 2.64 4.12 -23.20
C LEU A 242 3.86 4.93 -23.68
N GLN A 243 4.99 4.25 -23.84
CA GLN A 243 6.16 4.77 -24.54
C GLN A 243 5.86 4.92 -26.04
N GLY A 244 6.71 5.65 -26.77
CA GLY A 244 6.52 5.86 -28.22
C GLY A 244 6.52 4.58 -29.06
N ASP A 245 7.11 3.49 -28.55
CA ASP A 245 7.10 2.16 -29.16
C ASP A 245 5.91 1.28 -28.72
N GLY A 246 5.01 1.81 -27.90
CA GLY A 246 3.83 1.13 -27.38
C GLY A 246 4.04 0.30 -26.12
N ARG A 247 5.26 0.21 -25.57
CA ARG A 247 5.48 -0.45 -24.28
C ARG A 247 4.80 0.34 -23.15
N PRO A 248 4.18 -0.32 -22.15
CA PRO A 248 3.60 0.39 -21.01
C PRO A 248 4.62 1.20 -20.21
N CYS A 249 4.15 2.28 -19.57
CA CYS A 249 4.88 2.97 -18.50
C CYS A 249 4.21 2.69 -17.14
N PRO A 250 4.71 1.70 -16.37
CA PRO A 250 4.10 1.32 -15.09
C PRO A 250 4.06 2.45 -14.05
N GLN A 251 5.06 3.34 -14.05
CA GLN A 251 5.18 4.49 -13.14
C GLN A 251 4.01 5.49 -13.31
N ALA A 252 3.42 5.54 -14.50
CA ALA A 252 2.29 6.40 -14.78
C ALA A 252 0.98 5.94 -14.13
N ALA A 253 0.92 4.70 -13.62
CA ALA A 253 -0.31 4.13 -13.08
C ALA A 253 -0.76 4.78 -11.76
N LEU A 254 -2.07 4.97 -11.58
CA LEU A 254 -2.67 5.30 -10.29
C LEU A 254 -2.76 4.03 -9.43
N TRP A 255 -2.16 4.07 -8.24
CA TRP A 255 -2.23 3.03 -7.23
C TRP A 255 -3.09 3.45 -6.04
N ARG A 256 -3.85 2.50 -5.51
CA ARG A 256 -4.64 2.67 -4.29
C ARG A 256 -4.58 1.42 -3.45
N ASN A 257 -4.20 1.54 -2.17
CA ASN A 257 -4.14 0.41 -1.23
C ASN A 257 -3.36 -0.80 -1.78
N GLY A 258 -2.20 -0.54 -2.41
CA GLY A 258 -1.34 -1.61 -2.97
C GLY A 258 -1.85 -2.23 -4.28
N ARG A 259 -2.91 -1.69 -4.89
CA ARG A 259 -3.45 -2.15 -6.18
C ARG A 259 -3.38 -1.06 -7.24
N ALA A 260 -2.88 -1.40 -8.43
CA ALA A 260 -2.99 -0.56 -9.61
C ALA A 260 -4.47 -0.43 -10.04
N LEU A 261 -4.98 0.80 -10.06
CA LEU A 261 -6.32 1.12 -10.54
C LEU A 261 -6.33 1.46 -12.03
N THR A 262 -5.21 1.89 -12.58
CA THR A 262 -5.01 2.01 -14.02
C THR A 262 -4.04 0.93 -14.47
N THR A 263 -4.51 0.02 -15.31
CA THR A 263 -3.68 -1.02 -15.94
C THR A 263 -3.21 -0.56 -17.31
N PRO A 264 -2.16 -1.16 -17.89
CA PRO A 264 -1.69 -0.82 -19.22
C PRO A 264 -2.83 -0.77 -20.26
N PRO A 265 -3.00 0.34 -20.99
CA PRO A 265 -3.96 0.44 -22.08
C PRO A 265 -3.47 -0.31 -23.33
N GLN A 266 -4.38 -0.58 -24.27
CA GLN A 266 -4.01 -0.96 -25.62
C GLN A 266 -3.43 0.23 -26.39
N MET A 267 -2.75 -0.04 -27.50
CA MET A 267 -2.36 1.01 -28.45
C MET A 267 -3.60 1.77 -28.97
N PRO A 268 -3.51 3.10 -29.17
CA PRO A 268 -4.61 3.87 -29.71
C PRO A 268 -4.97 3.40 -31.11
N LYS A 269 -6.28 3.31 -31.38
CA LYS A 269 -6.80 2.97 -32.70
C LYS A 269 -7.09 4.27 -33.45
N GLY A 270 -6.43 4.48 -34.58
CA GLY A 270 -6.63 5.65 -35.43
C GLY A 270 -5.65 6.80 -35.15
N PRO A 271 -5.87 7.97 -35.77
CA PRO A 271 -4.97 9.12 -35.63
C PRO A 271 -4.99 9.64 -34.19
N VAL A 272 -3.81 10.03 -33.71
CA VAL A 272 -3.58 10.56 -32.35
C VAL A 272 -3.20 12.02 -32.47
N THR A 273 -3.84 12.88 -31.68
CA THR A 273 -3.50 14.31 -31.66
C THR A 273 -2.11 14.51 -31.07
N LYS A 274 -1.26 15.26 -31.76
CA LYS A 274 0.07 15.61 -31.25
C LYS A 274 -0.03 16.77 -30.27
N LEU A 275 0.69 16.66 -29.18
CA LEU A 275 0.87 17.69 -28.16
C LEU A 275 2.37 18.00 -28.07
N GLU A 276 2.76 19.13 -28.66
CA GLU A 276 4.15 19.60 -28.69
C GLU A 276 4.58 20.11 -27.31
N GLY A 277 5.89 20.11 -27.06
CA GLY A 277 6.51 20.62 -25.85
C GLY A 277 6.72 19.60 -24.72
N ASN A 278 7.03 20.11 -23.54
CA ASN A 278 7.43 19.37 -22.35
C ASN A 278 6.31 19.38 -21.30
N TRP A 279 5.75 18.21 -21.00
CA TRP A 279 4.56 18.09 -20.15
C TRP A 279 4.82 17.26 -18.91
N LEU A 280 4.24 17.68 -17.79
CA LEU A 280 4.25 16.91 -16.54
C LEU A 280 3.03 15.98 -16.46
N TRP A 281 3.25 14.68 -16.24
CA TRP A 281 2.17 13.74 -15.97
C TRP A 281 1.61 13.91 -14.55
N GLY A 282 0.38 14.41 -14.46
CA GLY A 282 -0.35 14.55 -13.21
C GLY A 282 -1.11 13.29 -12.77
N GLY A 283 -1.39 12.36 -13.70
CA GLY A 283 -2.14 11.14 -13.42
C GLY A 283 -3.64 11.26 -13.72
N VAL A 284 -4.47 10.69 -12.85
CA VAL A 284 -5.93 10.70 -13.02
C VAL A 284 -6.53 11.94 -12.36
N LEU A 285 -7.26 12.76 -13.11
CA LEU A 285 -7.98 13.92 -12.58
C LEU A 285 -9.33 13.50 -12.01
N TRP A 286 -9.51 13.74 -10.70
CA TRP A 286 -10.73 13.43 -9.98
C TRP A 286 -11.61 14.67 -9.80
N LEU A 287 -12.86 14.59 -10.26
CA LEU A 287 -13.88 15.61 -9.97
C LEU A 287 -14.40 15.57 -8.51
N HIS A 288 -14.05 14.53 -7.75
CA HIS A 288 -14.39 14.43 -6.35
C HIS A 288 -13.27 15.04 -5.50
N PHE A 289 -13.57 16.12 -4.79
CA PHE A 289 -12.60 16.93 -4.03
C PHE A 289 -11.60 16.13 -3.19
N GLY A 290 -12.06 15.19 -2.37
CA GLY A 290 -11.14 14.39 -1.54
C GLY A 290 -10.19 13.50 -2.35
N HIS A 291 -10.65 12.98 -3.49
CA HIS A 291 -9.81 12.16 -4.37
C HIS A 291 -8.85 13.02 -5.20
N PHE A 292 -9.26 14.25 -5.54
CA PHE A 292 -8.36 15.23 -6.12
C PHE A 292 -7.16 15.47 -5.19
N LEU A 293 -7.41 15.84 -3.93
CA LEU A 293 -6.36 16.16 -2.95
C LEU A 293 -5.38 15.02 -2.66
N VAL A 294 -5.82 13.75 -2.72
CA VAL A 294 -4.97 12.62 -2.33
C VAL A 294 -4.45 11.79 -3.48
N GLU A 295 -5.06 11.86 -4.67
CA GLU A 295 -4.68 11.01 -5.81
C GLU A 295 -4.34 11.80 -7.07
N SER A 296 -5.01 12.92 -7.35
CA SER A 296 -4.66 13.76 -8.51
C SER A 296 -3.41 14.60 -8.24
N THR A 297 -3.21 15.08 -7.03
CA THR A 297 -2.03 15.89 -6.70
C THR A 297 -0.78 15.05 -6.46
N SER A 298 -0.89 13.72 -6.46
CA SER A 298 0.11 12.76 -5.97
C SER A 298 1.50 12.85 -6.60
N ARG A 299 1.63 13.48 -7.76
CA ARG A 299 2.86 13.63 -8.56
C ARG A 299 3.40 15.06 -8.61
N LEU A 300 2.66 16.03 -8.04
CA LEU A 300 3.02 17.45 -8.09
C LEU A 300 4.26 17.79 -7.27
N TRP A 301 4.78 16.83 -6.48
CA TRP A 301 6.08 16.94 -5.82
C TRP A 301 7.21 17.21 -6.83
N ALA A 302 7.07 16.69 -8.06
CA ALA A 302 8.07 16.87 -9.09
C ALA A 302 8.33 18.33 -9.46
N LEU A 303 7.40 19.26 -9.20
CA LEU A 303 7.57 20.70 -9.47
C LEU A 303 8.81 21.32 -8.81
N ASP A 304 9.29 20.76 -7.71
CA ASP A 304 10.54 21.19 -7.04
C ASP A 304 11.79 20.46 -7.53
N HIS A 305 11.64 19.54 -8.49
CA HIS A 305 12.66 18.59 -8.95
C HIS A 305 12.72 18.48 -10.49
N LEU A 306 12.17 19.46 -11.21
CA LEU A 306 12.27 19.51 -12.68
C LEU A 306 13.58 20.19 -13.07
N ASP A 307 14.31 19.57 -14.01
CA ASP A 307 15.48 20.19 -14.64
C ASP A 307 15.07 21.15 -15.77
N ASP A 308 13.99 20.81 -16.47
CA ASP A 308 13.45 21.55 -17.62
C ASP A 308 12.16 22.30 -17.25
N GLU A 309 11.92 23.45 -17.88
CA GLU A 309 10.62 24.13 -17.81
C GLU A 309 9.53 23.29 -18.48
N ILE A 310 8.33 23.27 -17.90
CA ILE A 310 7.17 22.57 -18.46
C ILE A 310 6.19 23.56 -19.11
N ASP A 311 5.53 23.10 -20.16
CA ASP A 311 4.45 23.81 -20.85
C ASP A 311 3.09 23.61 -20.18
N GLY A 312 2.95 22.54 -19.39
CA GLY A 312 1.72 22.26 -18.67
C GLY A 312 1.73 20.94 -17.91
N ILE A 313 0.64 20.70 -17.19
CA ILE A 313 0.40 19.47 -16.44
C ILE A 313 -0.76 18.72 -17.09
N LEU A 314 -0.48 17.49 -17.52
CA LEU A 314 -1.38 16.65 -18.27
C LEU A 314 -2.03 15.58 -17.37
N PHE A 315 -3.34 15.43 -17.49
CA PHE A 315 -4.13 14.45 -16.76
C PHE A 315 -5.05 13.66 -17.69
N THR A 316 -5.48 12.48 -17.23
CA THR A 316 -6.57 11.70 -17.83
C THR A 316 -7.80 11.70 -16.92
N PRO A 317 -9.04 11.73 -17.46
CA PRO A 317 -10.23 11.67 -16.63
C PRO A 317 -10.40 10.29 -16.02
N LYS A 318 -11.00 10.19 -14.82
CA LYS A 318 -11.35 8.89 -14.23
C LYS A 318 -12.38 8.11 -15.07
N ARG A 319 -13.26 8.81 -15.78
CA ARG A 319 -14.31 8.25 -16.66
C ARG A 319 -14.32 9.01 -17.96
N ALA A 320 -14.33 8.30 -19.09
CA ALA A 320 -14.27 8.92 -20.41
C ALA A 320 -15.40 9.94 -20.64
N ARG A 321 -16.60 9.69 -20.10
CA ARG A 321 -17.76 10.59 -20.19
C ARG A 321 -17.57 11.98 -19.57
N HIS A 322 -16.58 12.17 -18.71
CA HIS A 322 -16.28 13.49 -18.16
C HIS A 322 -15.42 14.34 -19.10
N GLY A 323 -14.88 13.76 -20.19
CA GLY A 323 -14.06 14.45 -21.17
C GLY A 323 -12.90 15.21 -20.53
N GLY A 324 -12.59 16.38 -21.10
CA GLY A 324 -11.51 17.26 -20.65
C GLY A 324 -11.92 18.20 -19.50
N GLN A 325 -12.92 17.82 -18.70
CA GLN A 325 -13.46 18.69 -17.65
C GLN A 325 -12.42 19.02 -16.57
N VAL A 326 -12.24 20.32 -16.33
CA VAL A 326 -11.42 20.88 -15.24
C VAL A 326 -12.29 21.80 -14.38
N SER A 327 -12.34 21.54 -13.07
CA SER A 327 -13.08 22.36 -12.10
C SER A 327 -12.25 23.56 -11.63
N GLY A 328 -12.90 24.65 -11.22
CA GLY A 328 -12.21 25.86 -10.72
C GLY A 328 -11.24 25.59 -9.56
N TYR A 329 -11.62 24.70 -8.62
CA TYR A 329 -10.74 24.33 -7.49
C TYR A 329 -9.48 23.56 -7.92
N HIS A 330 -9.45 22.93 -9.10
CA HIS A 330 -8.23 22.31 -9.61
C HIS A 330 -7.18 23.36 -9.96
N ARG A 331 -7.62 24.42 -10.65
CA ARG A 331 -6.79 25.57 -11.02
C ARG A 331 -6.35 26.33 -9.78
N GLU A 332 -7.29 26.63 -8.88
CA GLU A 332 -7.00 27.31 -7.61
C GLU A 332 -5.95 26.54 -6.78
N PHE A 333 -6.01 25.21 -6.74
CA PHE A 333 -5.00 24.41 -6.03
C PHE A 333 -3.60 24.52 -6.64
N LEU A 334 -3.46 24.54 -7.98
CA LEU A 334 -2.16 24.75 -8.63
C LEU A 334 -1.63 26.16 -8.38
N ASP A 335 -2.50 27.16 -8.40
CA ASP A 335 -2.13 28.55 -8.10
C ASP A 335 -1.61 28.65 -6.66
N LEU A 336 -2.26 27.94 -5.72
CA LEU A 336 -1.81 27.82 -4.33
C LEU A 336 -0.50 27.02 -4.18
N LEU A 337 -0.13 26.18 -5.15
CA LEU A 337 1.20 25.57 -5.24
C LEU A 337 2.23 26.48 -5.92
N GLY A 338 1.86 27.70 -6.32
CA GLY A 338 2.73 28.61 -7.06
C GLY A 338 3.11 28.04 -8.43
N CYS A 339 2.19 27.39 -9.12
CA CYS A 339 2.35 26.91 -10.49
C CYS A 339 1.30 27.58 -11.36
N ASP A 340 1.71 28.41 -12.33
CA ASP A 340 0.84 29.13 -13.27
C ASP A 340 0.61 28.35 -14.58
N LYS A 341 1.33 27.23 -14.76
CA LYS A 341 1.28 26.41 -15.96
C LYS A 341 -0.11 25.82 -16.22
N PRO A 342 -0.55 25.71 -17.49
CA PRO A 342 -1.81 25.08 -17.86
C PRO A 342 -2.05 23.71 -17.21
N LEU A 343 -3.29 23.45 -16.80
CA LEU A 343 -3.76 22.13 -16.38
C LEU A 343 -4.70 21.61 -17.45
N ILE A 344 -4.32 20.52 -18.11
CA ILE A 344 -5.11 19.90 -19.18
C ILE A 344 -5.56 18.52 -18.74
N CYS A 345 -6.86 18.27 -18.84
CA CYS A 345 -7.42 16.92 -18.82
C CYS A 345 -7.73 16.54 -20.27
N ILE A 346 -7.18 15.42 -20.75
CA ILE A 346 -7.41 15.00 -22.13
C ILE A 346 -8.82 14.45 -22.33
N ASP A 347 -9.37 14.61 -23.54
CA ASP A 347 -10.67 14.07 -23.97
C ASP A 347 -10.56 13.14 -25.19
N ALA A 348 -9.35 12.98 -25.73
CA ALA A 348 -8.97 12.04 -26.78
C ALA A 348 -7.54 11.52 -26.51
N PRO A 349 -7.13 10.38 -27.10
CA PRO A 349 -5.73 9.95 -27.04
C PRO A 349 -4.79 11.00 -27.63
N VAL A 350 -3.65 11.23 -26.96
CA VAL A 350 -2.64 12.21 -27.40
C VAL A 350 -1.25 11.61 -27.46
N GLN A 351 -0.43 12.11 -28.38
CA GLN A 351 1.00 11.84 -28.48
C GLN A 351 1.74 13.07 -27.99
N VAL A 352 2.43 12.95 -26.86
CA VAL A 352 3.16 14.04 -26.21
C VAL A 352 4.60 13.98 -26.65
N GLU A 353 5.16 15.10 -27.12
CA GLU A 353 6.55 15.20 -27.57
C GLU A 353 7.53 14.79 -26.47
N ARG A 354 7.42 15.38 -25.28
CA ARG A 354 8.20 15.00 -24.09
C ARG A 354 7.29 14.96 -22.87
N LEU A 355 7.21 13.80 -22.22
CA LEU A 355 6.39 13.59 -21.02
C LEU A 355 7.26 13.22 -19.82
N ILE A 356 7.25 14.07 -18.80
CA ILE A 356 7.87 13.84 -17.50
C ILE A 356 6.89 13.07 -16.62
N VAL A 357 7.27 11.87 -16.17
CA VAL A 357 6.43 10.93 -15.41
C VAL A 357 7.03 10.71 -14.01
N PRO A 358 6.59 11.49 -13.01
CA PRO A 358 6.99 11.26 -11.62
C PRO A 358 6.30 10.04 -11.03
N GLY A 359 7.00 9.39 -10.10
CA GLY A 359 6.42 8.41 -9.19
C GLY A 359 5.25 8.94 -8.38
N GLN A 360 4.38 8.03 -7.94
CA GLN A 360 3.24 8.39 -7.09
C GLN A 360 3.70 8.63 -5.65
N GLY A 361 4.02 9.89 -5.34
CA GLY A 361 4.58 10.30 -4.05
C GLY A 361 3.56 10.46 -2.91
N PHE A 362 2.26 10.41 -3.20
CA PHE A 362 1.17 10.51 -2.23
C PHE A 362 -0.07 9.72 -2.68
N GLY A 363 -0.96 9.35 -1.76
CA GLY A 363 -2.06 8.45 -2.10
C GLY A 363 -2.87 7.97 -0.90
N LEU A 364 -3.85 7.12 -1.17
CA LEU A 364 -4.57 6.39 -0.12
C LEU A 364 -3.85 5.09 0.27
N GLY A 365 -4.11 4.61 1.49
CA GLY A 365 -3.50 3.40 2.02
C GLY A 365 -2.14 3.71 2.65
N SER A 366 -1.14 2.88 2.38
CA SER A 366 0.22 3.10 2.90
C SER A 366 0.85 4.42 2.44
N LEU A 367 0.44 4.96 1.29
CA LEU A 367 0.94 6.24 0.76
C LEU A 367 0.35 7.48 1.43
N ILE A 368 -0.60 7.35 2.35
CA ILE A 368 -1.25 8.52 2.98
C ILE A 368 -0.32 9.32 3.88
N THR A 369 0.84 8.78 4.21
CA THR A 369 1.91 9.51 4.91
C THR A 369 2.74 10.39 3.98
N GLY A 370 2.59 10.21 2.66
CA GLY A 370 3.42 10.85 1.64
C GLY A 370 4.87 10.38 1.65
N THR A 371 5.57 10.61 0.54
CA THR A 371 7.03 10.52 0.48
C THR A 371 7.67 11.80 1.03
N ALA A 372 8.96 11.72 1.38
CA ALA A 372 9.69 12.91 1.84
C ALA A 372 9.69 14.06 0.81
N PRO A 373 9.94 13.84 -0.51
CA PRO A 373 9.83 14.89 -1.52
C PRO A 373 8.42 15.51 -1.61
N TYR A 374 7.36 14.69 -1.52
CA TYR A 374 6.00 15.21 -1.54
C TYR A 374 5.70 16.11 -0.36
N ARG A 375 6.00 15.66 0.86
CA ARG A 375 5.81 16.49 2.06
C ARG A 375 6.64 17.76 2.01
N ALA A 376 7.89 17.68 1.55
CA ALA A 376 8.75 18.85 1.39
C ALA A 376 8.17 19.86 0.40
N THR A 377 7.63 19.40 -0.73
CA THR A 377 7.00 20.27 -1.74
C THR A 377 5.76 20.96 -1.19
N ILE A 378 4.84 20.22 -0.54
CA ILE A 378 3.66 20.82 0.10
C ILE A 378 4.08 21.82 1.17
N ALA A 379 5.03 21.44 2.04
CA ALA A 379 5.55 22.30 3.09
C ALA A 379 6.36 23.49 2.57
N ARG A 380 6.84 23.48 1.32
CA ARG A 380 7.58 24.60 0.72
C ARG A 380 6.66 25.53 -0.06
N ARG A 381 5.73 24.99 -0.84
CA ARG A 381 4.97 25.74 -1.85
C ARG A 381 3.54 26.02 -1.45
N PHE A 382 2.85 25.03 -0.86
CA PHE A 382 1.39 25.07 -0.79
C PHE A 382 0.88 26.14 0.17
N ALA A 383 0.12 27.08 -0.39
CA ALA A 383 -0.58 28.15 0.29
C ALA A 383 0.32 28.98 1.23
N LYS A 384 1.60 29.15 0.90
CA LYS A 384 2.54 29.88 1.77
C LYS A 384 2.15 31.32 2.03
N ASP A 385 1.66 32.00 1.00
CA ASP A 385 1.34 33.41 1.07
C ASP A 385 -0.06 33.69 1.64
N ILE A 386 -0.78 32.65 2.07
CA ILE A 386 -2.06 32.81 2.77
C ILE A 386 -1.79 33.02 4.26
N ALA A 387 -2.05 34.24 4.73
CA ALA A 387 -2.05 34.57 6.14
C ALA A 387 -3.21 33.87 6.88
N PRO A 388 -3.03 33.46 8.14
CA PRO A 388 -4.14 32.97 8.96
C PRO A 388 -5.15 34.08 9.21
N GLU A 389 -6.41 33.87 8.85
CA GLU A 389 -7.52 34.79 9.12
C GLU A 389 -8.77 33.99 9.49
N GLY A 390 -9.32 34.23 10.68
CA GLY A 390 -10.48 33.49 11.16
C GLY A 390 -10.51 33.25 12.68
N PRO A 391 -11.42 32.40 13.14
CA PRO A 391 -11.68 32.14 14.55
C PRO A 391 -10.62 31.24 15.19
N GLU A 392 -10.42 31.36 16.51
CA GLU A 392 -9.53 30.45 17.27
C GLU A 392 -10.14 29.06 17.52
N LYS A 393 -11.47 28.96 17.59
CA LYS A 393 -12.21 27.70 17.76
C LYS A 393 -13.09 27.43 16.54
N LEU A 394 -12.87 26.29 15.88
CA LEU A 394 -13.51 25.96 14.61
C LEU A 394 -14.17 24.58 14.65
N TYR A 395 -15.43 24.51 14.22
CA TYR A 395 -16.07 23.24 13.90
C TYR A 395 -16.22 23.10 12.38
N ILE A 396 -15.53 22.12 11.79
CA ILE A 396 -15.65 21.78 10.37
C ILE A 396 -16.83 20.82 10.22
N SER A 397 -17.97 21.38 9.82
CA SER A 397 -19.23 20.67 9.67
C SER A 397 -19.41 20.11 8.27
N ARG A 398 -20.25 19.08 8.16
CA ARG A 398 -20.70 18.45 6.92
C ARG A 398 -22.23 18.48 6.77
N SER A 399 -22.94 19.16 7.67
CA SER A 399 -24.41 19.13 7.74
C SER A 399 -25.11 19.68 6.49
N LYS A 400 -24.44 20.57 5.73
CA LYS A 400 -24.99 21.19 4.51
C LYS A 400 -24.57 20.49 3.22
N LEU A 401 -23.86 19.36 3.31
CA LEU A 401 -23.62 18.49 2.16
C LEU A 401 -24.92 17.81 1.72
N SER A 402 -25.11 17.77 0.40
CA SER A 402 -26.27 17.11 -0.22
C SER A 402 -26.36 15.62 0.13
N ALA A 403 -27.58 15.07 0.00
CA ALA A 403 -27.84 13.65 0.19
C ALA A 403 -26.93 12.78 -0.68
N GLY A 404 -26.42 11.67 -0.12
CA GLY A 404 -25.53 10.73 -0.84
C GLY A 404 -24.02 10.89 -0.54
N HIS A 405 -23.64 11.83 0.32
CA HIS A 405 -22.26 12.01 0.80
C HIS A 405 -21.97 11.43 2.20
N GLY A 406 -23.03 10.92 2.86
CA GLY A 406 -23.02 10.35 4.21
C GLY A 406 -22.68 11.40 5.27
N ASN A 407 -23.56 11.56 6.26
CA ASN A 407 -23.51 12.62 7.28
C ASN A 407 -23.66 12.04 8.69
N LEU A 408 -23.59 12.90 9.70
CA LEU A 408 -23.94 12.57 11.09
C LEU A 408 -25.43 12.87 11.31
N LEU A 409 -26.19 11.91 11.83
CA LEU A 409 -27.51 12.20 12.39
C LEU A 409 -27.30 12.88 13.73
N GLY A 410 -27.82 14.11 13.85
CA GLY A 410 -27.63 14.97 15.02
C GLY A 410 -26.59 16.05 14.84
N GLU A 411 -25.99 16.18 13.64
CA GLU A 411 -24.94 17.17 13.41
C GLU A 411 -25.40 18.62 13.63
N GLU A 412 -26.62 18.99 13.21
CA GLU A 412 -27.14 20.35 13.43
C GLU A 412 -27.37 20.66 14.93
N ALA A 413 -27.71 19.63 15.73
CA ALA A 413 -27.76 19.76 17.18
C ALA A 413 -26.35 19.93 17.76
N LEU A 414 -25.37 19.17 17.26
CA LEU A 414 -23.96 19.32 17.62
C LEU A 414 -23.43 20.73 17.27
N GLU A 415 -23.77 21.27 16.09
CA GLU A 415 -23.42 22.64 15.71
C GLU A 415 -23.94 23.65 16.71
N THR A 416 -25.21 23.52 17.13
CA THR A 416 -25.82 24.42 18.12
C THR A 416 -25.06 24.36 19.45
N GLN A 417 -24.72 23.15 19.91
CA GLN A 417 -24.01 22.96 21.17
C GLN A 417 -22.56 23.46 21.12
N LEU A 418 -21.85 23.23 20.01
CA LEU A 418 -20.49 23.72 19.82
C LEU A 418 -20.45 25.24 19.66
N ALA A 419 -21.42 25.84 18.99
CA ALA A 419 -21.56 27.29 18.91
C ALA A 419 -21.73 27.93 20.32
N ALA A 420 -22.52 27.30 21.19
CA ALA A 420 -22.63 27.73 22.59
C ALA A 420 -21.31 27.61 23.38
N GLN A 421 -20.39 26.76 22.93
CA GLN A 421 -19.02 26.57 23.47
C GLN A 421 -17.97 27.45 22.78
N GLY A 422 -18.42 28.45 22.00
CA GLY A 422 -17.58 29.44 21.33
C GLY A 422 -16.97 28.97 20.01
N TYR A 423 -17.40 27.83 19.46
CA TYR A 423 -16.93 27.38 18.15
C TYR A 423 -17.63 28.12 17.01
N THR A 424 -16.86 28.54 16.02
CA THR A 424 -17.43 28.97 14.75
C THR A 424 -17.75 27.76 13.90
N ILE A 425 -18.99 27.66 13.41
CA ILE A 425 -19.45 26.56 12.56
C ILE A 425 -19.10 26.89 11.10
N PHE A 426 -18.32 26.02 10.47
CA PHE A 426 -17.80 26.24 9.12
C PHE A 426 -18.17 25.09 8.19
N HIS A 427 -18.83 25.42 7.08
CA HIS A 427 -19.29 24.47 6.04
C HIS A 427 -18.41 24.60 4.79
N PRO A 428 -17.32 23.83 4.65
CA PRO A 428 -16.30 24.05 3.62
C PRO A 428 -16.82 24.02 2.19
N GLU A 429 -17.89 23.27 1.91
CA GLU A 429 -18.53 23.20 0.60
C GLU A 429 -19.11 24.53 0.09
N LYS A 430 -19.23 25.53 0.97
CA LYS A 430 -19.71 26.89 0.63
C LYS A 430 -18.57 27.88 0.34
N HIS A 431 -17.32 27.46 0.43
CA HIS A 431 -16.15 28.34 0.35
C HIS A 431 -15.11 27.82 -0.67
N GLY A 432 -14.41 28.75 -1.32
CA GLY A 432 -13.23 28.43 -2.14
C GLY A 432 -12.04 27.96 -1.28
N LEU A 433 -10.99 27.44 -1.91
CA LEU A 433 -9.83 26.89 -1.17
C LEU A 433 -9.14 27.96 -0.32
N ARG A 434 -8.96 29.17 -0.85
CA ARG A 434 -8.32 30.27 -0.11
C ARG A 434 -8.98 30.52 1.24
N ALA A 435 -10.30 30.74 1.26
CA ALA A 435 -11.08 30.99 2.48
C ALA A 435 -11.05 29.79 3.45
N GLN A 436 -11.08 28.56 2.94
CA GLN A 436 -10.90 27.37 3.79
C GLN A 436 -9.53 27.38 4.46
N ILE A 437 -8.46 27.70 3.73
CA ILE A 437 -7.09 27.68 4.24
C ILE A 437 -6.85 28.80 5.26
N GLU A 438 -7.36 30.01 5.02
CA GLU A 438 -7.29 31.14 5.96
C GLU A 438 -7.82 30.73 7.34
N VAL A 439 -9.04 30.18 7.35
CA VAL A 439 -9.75 29.75 8.56
C VAL A 439 -9.07 28.55 9.21
N TYR A 440 -8.62 27.57 8.41
CA TYR A 440 -7.92 26.38 8.92
C TYR A 440 -6.59 26.73 9.57
N LYS A 441 -5.85 27.69 9.02
CA LYS A 441 -4.60 28.16 9.63
C LYS A 441 -4.87 28.96 10.89
N ALA A 442 -5.93 29.78 10.94
CA ALA A 442 -6.21 30.66 12.08
C ALA A 442 -6.60 29.90 13.36
N ALA A 443 -7.36 28.81 13.22
CA ALA A 443 -7.86 28.05 14.35
C ALA A 443 -6.73 27.49 15.24
N LYS A 444 -6.97 27.43 16.56
CA LYS A 444 -6.11 26.77 17.54
C LYS A 444 -6.71 25.44 17.99
N GLN A 445 -8.03 25.39 18.14
CA GLN A 445 -8.79 24.17 18.41
C GLN A 445 -9.77 23.90 17.27
N ILE A 446 -9.65 22.73 16.67
CA ILE A 446 -10.45 22.31 15.53
C ILE A 446 -11.17 21.01 15.89
N ILE A 447 -12.49 21.04 15.86
CA ILE A 447 -13.31 19.82 15.85
C ILE A 447 -13.78 19.63 14.41
N ALA A 448 -13.70 18.43 13.86
CA ALA A 448 -14.11 18.17 12.48
C ALA A 448 -14.91 16.88 12.37
N ALA A 449 -16.02 16.92 11.65
CA ALA A 449 -16.68 15.69 11.24
C ALA A 449 -15.81 14.91 10.24
N GLU A 450 -15.71 13.58 10.41
CA GLU A 450 -14.88 12.71 9.56
C GLU A 450 -15.21 12.86 8.06
N GLY A 451 -14.24 13.34 7.28
CA GLY A 451 -14.38 13.49 5.83
C GLY A 451 -13.24 14.24 5.15
N SER A 452 -13.40 14.48 3.85
CA SER A 452 -12.33 14.96 2.97
C SER A 452 -11.71 16.31 3.34
N ALA A 453 -12.44 17.17 4.08
CA ALA A 453 -11.92 18.47 4.52
C ALA A 453 -10.67 18.32 5.40
N LEU A 454 -10.56 17.21 6.15
CA LEU A 454 -9.39 16.90 6.96
C LEU A 454 -8.12 16.64 6.12
N HIS A 455 -8.24 16.26 4.84
CA HIS A 455 -7.08 16.18 3.96
C HIS A 455 -6.53 17.56 3.62
N LEU A 456 -7.39 18.55 3.37
CA LEU A 456 -6.93 19.92 3.15
C LEU A 456 -6.33 20.50 4.44
N LEU A 457 -7.00 20.28 5.59
CA LEU A 457 -6.47 20.67 6.90
C LEU A 457 -5.06 20.12 7.12
N ALA A 458 -4.84 18.81 6.91
CA ALA A 458 -3.53 18.19 7.11
C ALA A 458 -2.40 18.81 6.26
N MET A 459 -2.72 19.37 5.09
CA MET A 459 -1.73 20.02 4.21
C MET A 459 -1.33 21.43 4.68
N VAL A 460 -2.16 22.09 5.50
CA VAL A 460 -1.95 23.50 5.92
C VAL A 460 -1.89 23.70 7.44
N ALA A 461 -2.18 22.65 8.20
CA ALA A 461 -2.19 22.68 9.65
C ALA A 461 -0.80 22.95 10.21
N ARG A 462 -0.78 23.59 11.38
CA ARG A 462 0.42 23.96 12.13
C ARG A 462 0.55 23.05 13.35
N PRO A 463 1.77 22.63 13.74
CA PRO A 463 1.98 21.65 14.80
C PRO A 463 1.37 22.00 16.16
N GLU A 464 1.18 23.29 16.44
CA GLU A 464 0.59 23.80 17.68
C GLU A 464 -0.94 23.64 17.76
N GLN A 465 -1.61 23.29 16.67
CA GLN A 465 -3.06 23.16 16.62
C GLN A 465 -3.54 21.85 17.27
N GLN A 466 -4.69 21.90 17.92
CA GLN A 466 -5.37 20.73 18.47
C GLN A 466 -6.51 20.31 17.53
N VAL A 467 -6.58 19.03 17.18
CA VAL A 467 -7.59 18.50 16.26
C VAL A 467 -8.35 17.33 16.90
N ALA A 468 -9.67 17.42 16.95
CA ALA A 468 -10.57 16.32 17.28
C ALA A 468 -11.38 15.89 16.04
N ILE A 469 -11.47 14.59 15.81
CA ILE A 469 -12.23 14.00 14.70
C ILE A 469 -13.48 13.32 15.27
N VAL A 470 -14.66 13.84 14.91
CA VAL A 470 -15.95 13.20 15.21
C VAL A 470 -16.21 12.13 14.15
N VAL A 471 -16.07 10.87 14.53
CA VAL A 471 -16.21 9.72 13.62
C VAL A 471 -17.67 9.52 13.27
N ARG A 472 -17.97 9.50 11.97
CA ARG A 472 -19.36 9.29 11.48
C ARG A 472 -19.67 7.86 11.07
N ARG A 473 -18.65 6.99 10.98
CA ARG A 473 -18.82 5.57 10.64
C ARG A 473 -17.61 4.72 11.07
N PRO A 474 -17.81 3.42 11.31
CA PRO A 474 -16.71 2.47 11.37
C PRO A 474 -16.04 2.33 10.00
N SER A 475 -14.84 2.89 9.84
CA SER A 475 -14.10 2.85 8.56
C SER A 475 -12.59 3.00 8.77
N SER A 476 -11.80 2.31 7.94
CA SER A 476 -10.36 2.53 7.86
C SER A 476 -9.97 3.91 7.33
N ALA A 477 -10.91 4.68 6.78
CA ALA A 477 -10.68 6.05 6.33
C ALA A 477 -10.21 6.96 7.47
N THR A 478 -10.76 6.80 8.69
CA THR A 478 -10.38 7.58 9.87
C THR A 478 -8.89 7.44 10.17
N ARG A 479 -8.37 6.21 10.15
CA ARG A 479 -6.93 5.96 10.34
C ARG A 479 -6.07 6.65 9.30
N GLY A 480 -6.53 6.72 8.04
CA GLY A 480 -5.84 7.46 6.99
C GLY A 480 -5.77 8.97 7.26
N LEU A 481 -6.84 9.55 7.83
CA LEU A 481 -6.87 10.96 8.20
C LEU A 481 -5.94 11.27 9.37
N GLU A 482 -5.92 10.41 10.40
CA GLU A 482 -4.98 10.49 11.53
C GLU A 482 -3.53 10.44 11.03
N GLN A 483 -3.21 9.47 10.17
CA GLN A 483 -1.87 9.32 9.60
C GLN A 483 -1.46 10.52 8.74
N HIS A 484 -2.40 11.12 8.01
CA HIS A 484 -2.14 12.31 7.21
C HIS A 484 -1.79 13.52 8.09
N LEU A 485 -2.60 13.80 9.12
CA LEU A 485 -2.35 14.87 10.09
C LEU A 485 -1.01 14.68 10.81
N GLN A 486 -0.73 13.45 11.25
CA GLN A 486 0.51 13.14 11.95
C GLN A 486 1.74 13.34 11.06
N SER A 487 1.68 12.89 9.80
CA SER A 487 2.84 12.93 8.91
C SER A 487 3.13 14.31 8.31
N PHE A 488 2.11 15.14 8.10
CA PHE A 488 2.28 16.46 7.47
C PHE A 488 2.39 17.59 8.49
N ALA A 489 1.66 17.51 9.60
CA ALA A 489 1.59 18.57 10.60
C ALA A 489 2.13 18.14 11.98
N GLY A 490 2.48 16.87 12.19
CA GLY A 490 2.91 16.38 13.51
C GLY A 490 1.78 16.27 14.53
N ILE A 491 0.52 16.36 14.10
CA ILE A 491 -0.65 16.41 14.98
C ILE A 491 -1.18 14.99 15.23
N THR A 492 -1.18 14.58 16.49
CA THR A 492 -1.95 13.41 16.96
C THR A 492 -3.39 13.83 17.21
N ALA A 493 -4.31 13.48 16.31
CA ALA A 493 -5.72 13.82 16.45
C ALA A 493 -6.41 13.03 17.57
N VAL A 494 -7.34 13.67 18.28
CA VAL A 494 -8.26 13.01 19.21
C VAL A 494 -9.43 12.43 18.41
N THR A 495 -9.50 11.12 18.28
CA THR A 495 -10.56 10.44 17.51
C THR A 495 -11.72 10.03 18.41
N LEU A 496 -12.89 10.58 18.15
CA LEU A 496 -14.10 10.43 18.97
C LEU A 496 -15.12 9.55 18.25
N CYS A 497 -15.27 8.31 18.70
CA CYS A 497 -16.17 7.32 18.12
C CYS A 497 -17.42 7.10 18.99
N HIS A 498 -18.25 8.13 19.08
CA HIS A 498 -19.47 8.14 19.91
C HIS A 498 -20.72 8.06 19.05
N LEU A 499 -21.03 6.85 18.58
CA LEU A 499 -22.19 6.56 17.76
C LEU A 499 -23.12 5.57 18.48
N THR A 500 -24.39 5.94 18.66
CA THR A 500 -25.41 5.01 19.18
C THR A 500 -25.77 3.97 18.13
N ARG A 501 -25.89 4.38 16.86
CA ARG A 501 -26.30 3.55 15.72
C ARG A 501 -25.58 3.96 14.44
N SER A 502 -25.51 3.03 13.49
CA SER A 502 -25.01 3.27 12.13
C SER A 502 -26.05 2.83 11.11
N TRP A 503 -26.51 3.77 10.31
CA TRP A 503 -27.52 3.59 9.28
C TRP A 503 -26.84 3.44 7.93
N LYS A 504 -27.26 2.44 7.15
CA LYS A 504 -26.74 2.19 5.79
C LYS A 504 -27.89 1.94 4.82
N PRO A 505 -27.76 2.35 3.55
CA PRO A 505 -28.71 1.93 2.52
C PRO A 505 -28.82 0.40 2.46
N LEU A 506 -30.02 -0.10 2.18
CA LEU A 506 -30.25 -1.53 1.98
C LEU A 506 -29.42 -2.06 0.80
N GLY A 507 -28.86 -3.27 0.96
CA GLY A 507 -28.01 -3.92 -0.05
C GLY A 507 -26.51 -3.63 0.10
N LYS A 508 -25.75 -3.76 -1.00
CA LYS A 508 -24.29 -3.56 -1.05
C LYS A 508 -23.94 -2.06 -1.03
N ALA A 509 -24.16 -1.41 0.11
CA ALA A 509 -23.87 0.01 0.27
C ALA A 509 -22.41 0.26 0.68
N LYS A 510 -21.72 1.17 -0.02
CA LYS A 510 -20.38 1.62 0.34
C LYS A 510 -20.43 2.37 1.67
N SER A 511 -19.42 2.17 2.53
CA SER A 511 -19.28 2.87 3.82
C SER A 511 -19.41 4.40 3.70
N ARG A 512 -19.01 4.98 2.55
CA ARG A 512 -19.18 6.41 2.25
C ARG A 512 -20.60 6.95 2.39
N LEU A 513 -21.61 6.09 2.23
CA LEU A 513 -23.03 6.41 2.30
C LEU A 513 -23.63 6.23 3.70
N TRP A 514 -22.85 5.72 4.66
CA TRP A 514 -23.35 5.44 5.99
C TRP A 514 -23.56 6.74 6.76
N MET A 515 -24.56 6.72 7.65
CA MET A 515 -24.89 7.81 8.54
C MET A 515 -24.82 7.31 9.98
N GLY A 516 -23.91 7.89 10.77
CA GLY A 516 -23.78 7.60 12.19
C GLY A 516 -24.73 8.48 13.00
N GLU A 517 -25.46 7.88 13.93
CA GLU A 517 -26.26 8.60 14.91
C GLU A 517 -25.41 8.90 16.14
N LEU A 518 -25.25 10.19 16.45
CA LEU A 518 -24.38 10.65 17.52
C LEU A 518 -24.91 10.25 18.90
N ASP A 519 -24.02 9.76 19.76
CA ASP A 519 -24.20 9.74 21.20
C ASP A 519 -23.72 11.09 21.76
N MET A 520 -24.64 12.04 21.85
CA MET A 520 -24.35 13.42 22.26
C MET A 520 -23.82 13.52 23.71
N PRO A 521 -24.40 12.83 24.71
CA PRO A 521 -23.82 12.72 26.05
C PRO A 521 -22.37 12.21 26.07
N ALA A 522 -22.09 11.07 25.42
CA ALA A 522 -20.74 10.48 25.45
C ALA A 522 -19.72 11.35 24.68
N LEU A 523 -20.16 11.99 23.59
CA LEU A 523 -19.36 12.95 22.85
C LEU A 523 -19.01 14.17 23.71
N GLN A 524 -19.96 14.71 24.47
CA GLN A 524 -19.73 15.81 25.41
C GLN A 524 -18.66 15.45 26.44
N ASP A 525 -18.79 14.27 27.09
CA ASP A 525 -17.82 13.82 28.11
C ASP A 525 -16.40 13.76 27.56
N SER A 526 -16.25 13.22 26.35
CA SER A 526 -14.92 13.08 25.76
C SER A 526 -14.34 14.41 25.29
N LEU A 527 -15.17 15.31 24.76
CA LEU A 527 -14.73 16.67 24.41
C LEU A 527 -14.33 17.48 25.65
N GLN A 528 -14.99 17.28 26.79
CA GLN A 528 -14.60 17.88 28.08
C GLN A 528 -13.29 17.30 28.59
N ALA A 529 -13.19 15.96 28.63
CA ALA A 529 -11.99 15.26 29.10
C ALA A 529 -10.74 15.60 28.28
N THR A 530 -10.92 15.94 27.00
CA THR A 530 -9.84 16.29 26.07
C THR A 530 -9.63 17.80 25.93
N GLY A 531 -10.38 18.63 26.66
CA GLY A 531 -10.19 20.09 26.74
C GLY A 531 -10.66 20.89 25.52
N PHE A 532 -11.47 20.29 24.63
CA PHE A 532 -12.04 21.00 23.48
C PHE A 532 -13.25 21.85 23.88
N ILE A 533 -14.03 21.43 24.87
CA ILE A 533 -15.14 22.20 25.43
C ILE A 533 -14.98 22.30 26.95
N ASP A 534 -15.66 23.28 27.56
CA ASP A 534 -15.67 23.40 29.01
C ASP A 534 -16.79 22.57 29.67
N GLY A 535 -16.78 22.55 31.00
CA GLY A 535 -17.80 21.91 31.83
C GLY A 535 -19.12 22.69 31.94
N SER A 536 -19.27 23.81 31.23
CA SER A 536 -20.41 24.71 31.36
C SER A 536 -21.59 24.29 30.48
N GLY A 537 -22.79 24.71 30.89
CA GLY A 537 -24.02 24.44 30.16
C GLY A 537 -24.69 23.10 30.49
N PRO A 538 -25.86 22.85 29.90
CA PRO A 538 -26.64 21.64 30.16
C PRO A 538 -26.00 20.40 29.51
N ARG A 539 -26.39 19.23 30.03
CA ARG A 539 -26.07 17.94 29.40
C ARG A 539 -26.62 17.91 27.97
N TRP A 540 -25.79 17.53 27.00
CA TRP A 540 -26.25 17.38 25.62
C TRP A 540 -27.18 16.17 25.53
N ALA A 541 -28.39 16.37 25.00
CA ALA A 541 -29.36 15.30 24.83
C ALA A 541 -29.14 14.56 23.50
N ASN A 542 -29.38 13.25 23.49
CA ASN A 542 -29.50 12.50 22.24
C ASN A 542 -30.70 12.99 21.43
N LEU A 543 -30.66 12.76 20.11
CA LEU A 543 -31.82 12.99 19.26
C LEU A 543 -33.00 12.17 19.77
N SER A 544 -34.11 12.84 20.07
CA SER A 544 -35.38 12.15 20.25
C SER A 544 -35.86 11.71 18.87
N PRO A 545 -36.21 10.44 18.65
CA PRO A 545 -37.00 10.06 17.50
C PRO A 545 -38.29 10.90 17.55
N ALA A 546 -38.59 11.60 16.47
CA ALA A 546 -39.87 12.30 16.30
C ALA A 546 -41.00 11.29 16.08
#